data_AF-A0A160MBC8-F1
#
_entry.id   AF-A0A160MBC8-F1
#
_cell.length_a   1.000
_cell.length_b   1.000
_cell.length_c   1.000
_cell.angle_alpha   90.00
_cell.angle_beta   90.00
_cell.angle_gamma   90.00
#
_symmetry.space_group_name_H-M   'P 1'
#
loop_
_entity.id
_entity.type
_entity.pdbx_description
1 polymer ?
#
loop_
_entity_poly.entity_id
_entity_poly.type
_entity_poly.pdbx_seq_one_letter_code
_entity_poly.pdbx_strand_id
1 'polypeptide(L)'
;MKFIKINPDTILTGVHCPQCGSLPMIYHWGLWRCPVCKTTSDTAHHQAVEDYNYLIKPSITNAEFRKFPHLTSVFSASRLLGQMNLQHGGEKKNRYYIKP
;
A
#
# COMPACT_ATOMS: atom_id res chain seq x y z
N MET A 1 -7.66 -9.40 -17.68
CA MET A 1 -7.82 -9.00 -16.26
C MET A 1 -9.21 -8.39 -16.09
N LYS A 2 -10.00 -8.87 -15.11
CA LYS A 2 -11.37 -8.40 -14.85
C LYS A 2 -11.30 -7.43 -13.66
N PHE A 3 -11.50 -6.14 -13.91
CA PHE A 3 -11.69 -5.17 -12.83
C PHE A 3 -13.11 -5.33 -12.29
N ILE A 4 -13.24 -5.53 -10.98
CA ILE A 4 -14.55 -5.55 -10.33
C ILE A 4 -15.02 -4.09 -10.28
N LYS A 5 -16.21 -3.79 -10.84
CA LYS A 5 -16.83 -2.47 -10.70
C LYS A 5 -17.30 -2.29 -9.25
N ILE A 6 -16.39 -1.84 -8.39
CA ILE A 6 -16.67 -1.48 -7.00
C ILE A 6 -16.70 0.05 -6.93
N ASN A 7 -17.64 0.61 -6.18
CA ASN A 7 -17.60 2.04 -5.87
C ASN A 7 -16.29 2.32 -5.10
N PRO A 8 -15.39 3.19 -5.57
CA PRO A 8 -14.14 3.47 -4.88
C PRO A 8 -14.34 3.87 -3.41
N ASP A 9 -15.47 4.53 -3.10
CA ASP A 9 -15.80 4.98 -1.75
C ASP A 9 -16.19 3.83 -0.80
N THR A 10 -16.51 2.65 -1.33
CA THR A 10 -16.84 1.46 -0.53
C THR A 10 -15.64 0.53 -0.34
N ILE A 11 -14.51 0.81 -0.98
CA ILE A 11 -13.29 0.01 -0.83
C ILE A 11 -12.65 0.39 0.50
N LEU A 12 -12.58 -0.57 1.42
CA LEU A 12 -11.77 -0.40 2.63
C LEU A 12 -10.31 -0.31 2.22
N THR A 13 -9.64 0.77 2.62
CA THR A 13 -8.24 1.03 2.29
C THR A 13 -7.37 0.87 3.54
N GLY A 14 -6.15 0.39 3.37
CA GLY A 14 -5.25 0.17 4.49
C GLY A 14 -4.21 -0.90 4.21
N VAL A 15 -3.47 -1.27 5.25
CA VAL A 15 -2.63 -2.47 5.27
C VAL A 15 -3.29 -3.54 6.13
N HIS A 16 -3.50 -4.74 5.57
CA HIS A 16 -4.05 -5.86 6.32
C HIS A 16 -3.05 -6.40 7.35
N CYS A 17 -3.55 -6.77 8.53
CA CYS A 17 -2.77 -7.53 9.50
C CYS A 17 -2.56 -8.97 9.00
N PRO A 18 -1.32 -9.46 8.89
CA PRO A 18 -1.05 -10.82 8.43
C PRO A 18 -1.50 -11.91 9.43
N GLN A 19 -1.76 -11.55 10.69
CA GLN A 19 -2.19 -12.51 11.72
C GLN A 19 -3.71 -12.59 11.87
N CYS A 20 -4.41 -11.46 11.92
CA CYS A 20 -5.86 -11.45 12.22
C CYS A 20 -6.73 -10.86 11.10
N GLY A 21 -6.13 -10.43 9.99
CA GLY A 21 -6.85 -9.84 8.86
C GLY A 21 -7.38 -8.42 9.10
N SER A 22 -7.23 -7.84 10.30
CA SER A 22 -7.73 -6.50 10.61
C SER A 22 -7.15 -5.45 9.66
N LEU A 23 -7.96 -4.44 9.33
CA LEU A 23 -7.60 -3.33 8.45
C LEU A 23 -8.11 -2.02 9.08
N PRO A 24 -7.35 -0.92 9.10
CA PRO A 24 -5.93 -0.81 8.71
C PRO A 24 -4.95 -1.13 9.86
N MET A 25 -3.75 -1.60 9.51
CA MET A 25 -2.58 -1.48 10.39
C MET A 25 -2.06 -0.04 10.41
N ILE A 26 -1.46 0.38 11.52
CA ILE A 26 -0.90 1.72 11.72
C ILE A 26 0.61 1.67 11.47
N TYR A 27 1.12 2.54 10.59
CA TYR A 27 2.57 2.67 10.40
C TYR A 27 3.19 3.57 11.47
N HIS A 28 4.10 3.03 12.27
CA HIS A 28 4.78 3.75 13.33
C HIS A 28 6.21 3.25 13.49
N TRP A 29 7.17 4.19 13.55
CA TRP A 29 8.61 3.90 13.73
C TRP A 29 9.19 2.84 12.77
N GLY A 30 8.75 2.85 11.51
CA GLY A 30 9.27 1.93 10.50
C GLY A 30 8.55 0.58 10.42
N LEU A 31 7.53 0.36 11.25
CA LEU A 31 6.78 -0.89 11.31
C LEU A 31 5.28 -0.65 11.16
N TRP A 32 4.60 -1.59 10.51
CA TRP A 32 3.16 -1.71 10.55
C TRP A 32 2.78 -2.40 11.85
N ARG A 33 1.90 -1.79 12.64
CA ARG A 33 1.39 -2.34 13.89
C ARG A 33 -0.12 -2.52 13.82
N CYS A 34 -0.59 -3.73 14.10
CA CYS A 34 -2.00 -4.02 14.20
C CYS A 34 -2.58 -3.41 15.50
N PRO A 35 -3.65 -2.61 15.43
CA PRO A 35 -4.28 -2.07 16.63
C PRO A 35 -5.05 -3.13 17.43
N VAL A 36 -5.48 -4.22 16.77
CA VAL A 36 -6.30 -5.30 17.36
C VAL A 36 -5.44 -6.33 18.10
N CYS A 37 -4.65 -7.12 17.37
CA CYS A 37 -3.85 -8.22 17.94
C CYS A 37 -2.39 -7.85 18.21
N LYS A 38 -1.99 -6.59 18.01
CA LYS A 38 -0.67 -6.03 18.30
C LYS A 38 0.50 -6.57 17.48
N THR A 39 0.26 -7.48 16.53
CA THR A 39 1.26 -7.97 15.58
C THR A 39 1.93 -6.81 14.84
N THR A 40 3.24 -6.90 14.69
CA THR A 40 4.02 -5.98 13.87
C THR A 40 4.52 -6.66 12.61
N SER A 41 4.67 -5.88 11.54
CA SER A 41 5.26 -6.34 10.29
C SER A 41 5.98 -5.18 9.61
N ASP A 42 7.16 -5.42 9.08
CA ASP A 42 7.89 -4.49 8.22
C ASP A 42 7.40 -4.56 6.75
N THR A 43 6.89 -5.72 6.33
CA THR A 43 6.57 -6.07 4.94
C THR A 43 5.08 -6.11 4.61
N ALA A 44 4.18 -5.88 5.58
CA ALA A 44 2.72 -5.96 5.35
C ALA A 44 2.21 -5.04 4.23
N HIS A 45 2.92 -3.94 3.95
CA HIS A 45 2.62 -3.06 2.83
C HIS A 45 2.76 -3.72 1.44
N HIS A 46 3.50 -4.81 1.30
CA HIS A 46 3.63 -5.54 0.03
C HIS A 46 2.26 -6.02 -0.45
N GLN A 47 1.51 -6.67 0.44
CA GLN A 47 0.15 -7.14 0.14
C GLN A 47 -0.77 -5.97 -0.19
N ALA A 48 -0.67 -4.85 0.53
CA ALA A 48 -1.50 -3.68 0.27
C ALA A 48 -1.28 -3.08 -1.13
N VAL A 49 -0.05 -3.08 -1.65
CA VAL A 49 0.22 -2.65 -3.04
C VAL A 49 -0.37 -3.63 -4.05
N GLU A 50 -0.36 -4.93 -3.76
CA GLU A 50 -1.00 -5.93 -4.61
C GLU A 50 -2.51 -5.76 -4.64
N ASP A 51 -3.13 -5.58 -3.47
CA ASP A 51 -4.56 -5.33 -3.34
C ASP A 51 -4.96 -4.06 -4.11
N TYR A 52 -4.17 -2.99 -4.00
CA TYR A 52 -4.34 -1.78 -4.82
C TYR A 52 -4.30 -2.10 -6.32
N ASN A 53 -3.33 -2.90 -6.76
CA ASN A 53 -3.17 -3.22 -8.17
C ASN A 53 -4.34 -4.02 -8.75
N TYR A 54 -4.93 -4.91 -7.95
CA TYR A 54 -6.11 -5.70 -8.35
C TYR A 54 -7.42 -4.92 -8.27
N LEU A 55 -7.56 -4.03 -7.28
CA LEU A 55 -8.82 -3.33 -7.01
C LEU A 55 -8.95 -2.01 -7.77
N ILE A 56 -7.84 -1.28 -7.97
CA ILE A 56 -7.86 0.10 -8.44
C ILE A 56 -7.23 0.20 -9.83
N LYS A 57 -5.91 -0.04 -9.95
CA LYS A 57 -5.20 0.02 -11.24
C LYS A 57 -3.81 -0.62 -11.13
N PRO A 58 -3.22 -1.13 -12.23
CA PRO A 58 -1.99 -1.94 -12.20
C PRO A 58 -0.69 -1.17 -11.87
N SER A 59 -0.75 0.14 -11.65
CA SER A 59 0.40 0.96 -11.29
C SER A 59 0.07 1.84 -10.09
N ILE A 60 1.06 2.16 -9.27
CA ILE A 60 0.85 2.99 -8.09
C ILE A 60 1.87 4.13 -8.06
N THR A 61 1.40 5.36 -7.85
CA THR A 61 2.28 6.50 -7.57
C THR A 61 2.55 6.60 -6.07
N ASN A 62 3.59 7.33 -5.66
CA ASN A 62 3.81 7.63 -4.25
C ASN A 62 2.59 8.31 -3.60
N ALA A 63 1.93 9.22 -4.32
CA ALA A 63 0.74 9.91 -3.81
C ALA A 63 -0.43 8.94 -3.56
N GLU A 64 -0.63 7.96 -4.44
CA GLU A 64 -1.65 6.93 -4.27
C GLU A 64 -1.30 5.96 -3.16
N PHE A 65 -0.04 5.52 -3.10
CA PHE A 65 0.48 4.71 -2.01
C PHE A 65 0.48 5.43 -0.65
N ARG A 66 0.35 6.75 -0.61
CA ARG A 66 0.10 7.44 0.65
C ARG A 66 -1.36 7.39 1.06
N LYS A 67 -2.25 7.64 0.11
CA LYS A 67 -3.70 7.64 0.35
C LYS A 67 -4.22 6.27 0.75
N PHE A 68 -3.75 5.21 0.09
CA PHE A 68 -4.30 3.86 0.29
C PHE A 68 -4.03 3.29 1.70
N PRO A 69 -2.78 3.23 2.20
CA PRO A 69 -2.47 2.78 3.56
C PRO A 69 -2.45 3.93 4.60
N HIS A 70 -2.94 5.12 4.27
CA HIS A 70 -3.08 6.26 5.19
C HIS A 70 -1.74 6.82 5.71
N LEU A 71 -0.71 6.84 4.86
CA LEU A 71 0.60 7.44 5.18
C LEU A 71 0.61 8.94 4.89
N THR A 72 1.10 9.73 5.84
CA THR A 72 1.25 11.19 5.67
C THR A 72 2.58 11.57 5.01
N SER A 73 3.65 10.84 5.33
CA SER A 73 5.02 11.16 4.90
C SER A 73 5.34 10.65 3.48
N VAL A 74 5.73 11.57 2.60
CA VAL A 74 6.27 11.26 1.25
C VAL A 74 7.52 10.39 1.34
N PHE A 75 8.39 10.69 2.30
CA PHE A 75 9.66 9.98 2.49
C PHE A 75 9.44 8.54 2.94
N SER A 76 8.51 8.32 3.88
CA SER A 76 8.16 6.97 4.33
C SER A 76 7.57 6.15 3.18
N ALA A 77 6.66 6.74 2.40
CA ALA A 77 6.09 6.11 1.22
C ALA A 77 7.16 5.74 0.17
N SER A 78 8.09 6.66 -0.13
CA SER A 78 9.17 6.39 -1.08
C SER A 78 10.11 5.28 -0.60
N ARG A 79 10.43 5.28 0.69
CA ARG A 79 11.27 4.23 1.29
C ARG A 79 10.59 2.87 1.20
N LEU A 80 9.32 2.76 1.58
CA LEU A 80 8.57 1.51 1.54
C LEU A 80 8.44 0.97 0.11
N LEU A 81 8.04 1.82 -0.85
CA LEU A 81 7.99 1.43 -2.26
C LEU A 81 9.36 1.00 -2.81
N GLY A 82 10.45 1.64 -2.35
CA GLY A 82 11.81 1.29 -2.73
C GLY A 82 12.36 0.01 -2.07
N GLN A 83 11.73 -0.48 -0.99
CA GLN A 83 12.06 -1.76 -0.38
C GLN A 83 11.43 -2.94 -1.13
N MET A 84 10.47 -2.66 -2.00
CA MET A 84 9.80 -3.65 -2.83
C MET A 84 10.55 -3.85 -4.16
N ASN A 85 10.50 -5.07 -4.69
CA ASN A 85 11.02 -5.38 -6.03
C ASN A 85 10.03 -4.95 -7.13
N LEU A 86 9.78 -3.63 -7.24
CA LEU A 86 8.86 -3.05 -8.22
C LEU A 86 9.65 -2.47 -9.40
N GLN A 87 9.13 -2.70 -10.61
CA GLN A 87 9.54 -1.91 -11.76
C GLN A 87 8.98 -0.50 -11.62
N HIS A 88 9.71 0.50 -12.10
CA HIS A 88 9.26 1.88 -12.08
C HIS A 88 9.45 2.54 -13.44
N GLY A 89 8.54 3.44 -13.77
CA GLY A 89 8.59 4.28 -14.96
C GLY A 89 8.26 5.73 -14.63
N GLY A 90 8.38 6.58 -15.65
CA GLY A 90 8.13 8.02 -15.51
C GLY A 90 9.23 8.77 -14.75
N GLU A 91 9.13 10.09 -14.75
CA GLU A 91 10.15 10.98 -14.18
C GLU A 91 9.63 11.77 -12.97
N LYS A 92 10.47 11.88 -11.94
CA LYS A 92 10.26 12.74 -10.75
C LYS A 92 8.85 12.59 -10.16
N LYS A 93 7.99 13.61 -10.34
CA LYS A 93 6.61 13.68 -9.84
C LYS A 93 5.65 12.68 -10.51
N ASN A 94 6.00 12.23 -11.71
CA ASN A 94 5.22 11.28 -12.50
C ASN A 94 5.75 9.84 -12.37
N ARG A 95 6.62 9.59 -11.38
CA ARG A 95 7.10 8.23 -11.12
C ARG A 95 5.94 7.34 -10.66
N TYR A 96 5.79 6.21 -11.32
CA TYR A 96 4.85 5.16 -10.96
C TYR A 96 5.61 3.84 -10.81
N TYR A 97 5.05 2.94 -10.00
CA TYR A 97 5.61 1.63 -9.70
C TYR A 97 4.62 0.55 -10.18
N ILE A 98 5.14 -0.54 -10.73
CA ILE A 98 4.41 -1.69 -11.27
C ILE A 98 5.09 -2.96 -10.76
N LYS A 99 4.31 -3.96 -10.37
CA LYS A 99 4.85 -5.29 -10.08
C LYS A 99 5.35 -5.93 -11.40
N PRO A 100 6.55 -6.53 -11.43
CA PRO A 100 7.08 -7.18 -12.64
C PRO A 100 6.15 -8.28 -13.19
#